data_AF-A0A075H2P1-F1
#
_entry.id   AF-A0A075H2P1-F1
#
_cell.length_a   1.000
_cell.length_b   1.000
_cell.length_c   1.000
_cell.angle_alpha   90.00
_cell.angle_beta   90.00
_cell.angle_gamma   90.00
#
_symmetry.space_group_name_H-M   'P 1'
#
loop_
_entity.id
_entity.type
_entity.pdbx_description
1 polymer ?
#
loop_
_entity_poly.entity_id
_entity_poly.type
_entity_poly.pdbx_seq_one_letter_code
_entity_poly.pdbx_strand_id
1 'polypeptide(L)'
;MYFPITHYEFKTTERIPKQPKQEHTMQLQSYFSMLSEAQQKEIKKLVIVYFSLSKIKTFEVEKRNMLGYLEARGTVLVNALKTSTPPPREESYLCNYCEFYDICFGKKKPTKKPKPQTQTSLEISGN
;
A
#
# COMPACT_ATOMS: atom_id res chain seq x y z
N MET A 1 -24.95 1.39 25.34
CA MET A 1 -23.68 2.04 24.92
C MET A 1 -23.55 1.85 23.42
N TYR A 2 -23.53 2.93 22.63
CA TYR A 2 -23.33 2.85 21.18
C TYR A 2 -21.85 3.07 20.91
N PHE A 3 -21.11 2.01 20.60
CA PHE A 3 -19.72 2.16 20.19
C PHE A 3 -19.69 2.64 18.73
N PRO A 4 -18.98 3.72 18.40
CA PRO A 4 -18.90 4.19 17.03
C PRO A 4 -18.24 3.14 16.13
N ILE A 5 -18.92 2.74 15.05
CA ILE A 5 -18.41 1.74 14.11
C ILE A 5 -17.15 2.31 13.43
N THR A 6 -16.06 1.54 13.49
CA THR A 6 -14.78 1.90 12.89
C THR A 6 -14.35 0.81 11.93
N HIS A 7 -13.98 1.19 10.71
CA HIS A 7 -13.44 0.27 9.73
C HIS A 7 -11.92 0.20 9.91
N TYR A 8 -11.39 -0.99 10.17
CA TYR A 8 -9.96 -1.22 10.37
C TYR A 8 -9.34 -1.92 9.16
N GLU A 9 -8.22 -1.41 8.68
CA GLU A 9 -7.34 -2.08 7.71
C GLU A 9 -6.04 -2.48 8.41
N PHE A 10 -5.72 -3.76 8.36
CA PHE A 10 -4.62 -4.36 9.12
C PHE A 10 -3.44 -4.65 8.21
N LYS A 11 -2.23 -4.16 8.56
CA LYS A 11 -1.01 -4.32 7.76
C LYS A 11 0.18 -4.79 8.59
N THR A 12 0.80 -5.88 8.16
CA THR A 12 2.07 -6.35 8.72
C THR A 12 3.24 -5.76 7.95
N THR A 13 4.23 -5.21 8.65
CA THR A 13 5.43 -4.62 8.06
C THR A 13 6.65 -4.85 8.95
N GLU A 14 7.81 -5.06 8.35
CA GLU A 14 9.08 -5.08 9.07
C GLU A 14 9.36 -3.72 9.73
N ARG A 15 9.14 -2.64 8.98
CA ARG A 15 9.33 -1.26 9.44
C ARG A 15 8.03 -0.48 9.33
N ILE A 16 7.50 -0.03 10.46
CA ILE A 16 6.32 0.83 10.50
C ILE A 16 6.66 2.18 9.87
N PRO A 17 5.88 2.66 8.89
CA PRO A 17 6.15 3.93 8.24
C PRO A 17 5.84 5.12 9.16
N LYS A 18 6.43 6.29 8.87
CA LYS A 18 6.16 7.51 9.64
C LYS A 18 4.72 8.01 9.43
N GLN A 19 4.22 7.87 8.21
CA GLN A 19 2.87 8.23 7.74
C GLN A 19 2.25 7.02 7.03
N PRO A 20 0.90 6.92 6.92
CA PRO A 20 0.28 5.81 6.21
C PRO A 20 0.68 5.85 4.73
N LYS A 21 1.04 4.69 4.16
CA LYS A 21 1.35 4.60 2.74
C LYS A 21 0.13 4.95 1.90
N GLN A 22 0.32 5.70 0.82
CA GLN A 22 -0.77 6.16 -0.04
C GLN A 22 -1.57 5.00 -0.62
N GLU A 23 -0.90 3.93 -1.06
CA GLU A 23 -1.54 2.72 -1.58
C GLU A 23 -2.47 2.04 -0.54
N HIS A 24 -2.09 2.05 0.74
CA HIS A 24 -2.92 1.48 1.81
C HIS A 24 -4.09 2.40 2.16
N THR A 25 -3.86 3.72 2.14
CA THR A 25 -4.92 4.73 2.32
C THR A 25 -5.98 4.61 1.24
N MET A 26 -5.56 4.55 -0.04
CA MET A 26 -6.47 4.39 -1.17
C MET A 26 -7.25 3.08 -1.10
N GLN A 27 -6.60 1.98 -0.71
CA GLN A 27 -7.27 0.69 -0.51
C GLN A 27 -8.41 0.77 0.50
N LEU A 28 -8.15 1.34 1.69
CA LEU A 28 -9.17 1.49 2.73
C LEU A 28 -10.31 2.44 2.30
N GLN A 29 -9.98 3.55 1.63
CA GLN A 29 -10.99 4.46 1.07
C GLN A 29 -11.85 3.81 -0.03
N SER A 30 -11.24 2.94 -0.84
CA SER A 30 -11.96 2.13 -1.82
C SER A 30 -12.92 1.14 -1.18
N TYR A 31 -12.50 0.41 -0.14
CA TYR A 31 -13.41 -0.46 0.63
C TYR A 31 -14.58 0.30 1.22
N PHE A 32 -14.32 1.45 1.83
CA PHE A 32 -15.37 2.33 2.35
C PHE A 32 -16.36 2.76 1.26
N SER A 33 -15.85 3.11 0.07
CA SER A 33 -16.68 3.61 -1.05
C SER A 33 -17.57 2.53 -1.67
N MET A 34 -17.21 1.25 -1.54
CA MET A 34 -18.02 0.12 -2.04
C MET A 34 -19.19 -0.24 -1.11
N LEU A 35 -19.24 0.32 0.10
CA LEU A 35 -20.35 0.12 1.02
C LEU A 35 -21.58 0.92 0.58
N SER A 36 -22.76 0.44 0.96
CA SER A 36 -24.00 1.20 0.78
C SER A 36 -23.98 2.50 1.58
N GLU A 37 -24.77 3.50 1.15
CA GLU A 37 -24.87 4.78 1.86
C GLU A 37 -25.29 4.63 3.33
N ALA A 38 -26.16 3.67 3.64
CA ALA A 38 -26.59 3.38 5.00
C ALA A 38 -25.39 2.94 5.87
N GLN A 39 -24.59 1.99 5.38
CA GLN A 39 -23.40 1.51 6.08
C GLN A 39 -22.33 2.60 6.22
N GLN A 40 -22.15 3.45 5.21
CA GLN A 40 -21.20 4.55 5.27
C GLN A 40 -21.54 5.57 6.36
N LYS A 41 -22.84 5.84 6.61
CA LYS A 41 -23.31 6.77 7.66
C LYS A 41 -23.02 6.26 9.08
N GLU A 42 -23.00 4.95 9.26
CA GLU A 42 -22.70 4.31 10.54
C GLU A 42 -21.21 4.35 10.88
N ILE A 43 -20.34 4.21 9.87
CA ILE A 43 -18.89 4.26 10.03
C ILE A 43 -18.46 5.67 10.43
N LYS A 44 -17.84 5.81 11.60
CA LYS A 44 -17.30 7.09 12.08
C LYS A 44 -15.86 7.32 11.66
N LYS A 45 -15.04 6.28 11.65
CA LYS A 45 -13.60 6.37 11.39
C LYS A 45 -13.11 5.28 10.44
N LEU A 46 -12.09 5.63 9.66
CA LEU A 46 -11.28 4.68 8.91
C LEU A 46 -9.90 4.65 9.57
N VAL A 47 -9.41 3.48 9.95
CA VAL A 47 -8.14 3.35 10.67
C VAL A 47 -7.27 2.29 10.02
N ILE A 48 -6.05 2.65 9.67
CA ILE A 48 -5.02 1.67 9.30
C ILE A 48 -4.23 1.33 10.56
N VAL A 49 -4.09 0.04 10.83
CA VAL A 49 -3.29 -0.49 11.93
C VAL A 49 -2.07 -1.19 11.34
N TYR A 50 -0.89 -0.64 11.60
CA TYR A 50 0.38 -1.27 11.27
C TYR A 50 0.91 -2.04 12.47
N PHE A 51 1.33 -3.27 12.22
CA PHE A 51 2.05 -4.09 13.19
C PHE A 51 3.41 -4.51 12.64
N SER A 52 4.40 -4.44 13.51
CA SER A 52 5.66 -5.18 13.38
C SER A 52 5.81 -6.11 14.58
N LEU A 53 6.86 -6.94 14.60
CA LEU A 53 7.13 -7.87 15.70
C LEU A 53 7.24 -7.19 17.08
N SER A 54 7.53 -5.90 17.12
CA SER A 54 7.81 -5.16 18.36
C SER A 54 6.86 -3.98 18.61
N LYS A 55 6.10 -3.54 17.61
CA LYS A 55 5.40 -2.24 17.65
C LYS A 55 4.06 -2.32 16.94
N ILE A 56 3.11 -1.53 17.42
CA ILE A 56 1.83 -1.27 16.77
C ILE A 56 1.69 0.24 16.61
N LYS A 57 1.22 0.69 15.45
CA LYS A 57 0.90 2.10 15.19
C LYS A 57 -0.36 2.21 14.36
N THR A 58 -1.25 3.09 14.78
CA THR A 58 -2.51 3.36 14.08
C THR A 58 -2.47 4.71 13.38
N PHE A 59 -3.20 4.82 12.28
CA PHE A 59 -3.40 6.07 11.55
C PHE A 59 -4.88 6.20 11.19
N GLU A 60 -5.51 7.29 11.61
CA GLU A 60 -6.84 7.65 11.11
C GLU A 60 -6.73 8.21 9.69
N VAL A 61 -7.66 7.82 8.84
CA VAL A 61 -7.69 8.14 7.42
C VAL A 61 -8.98 8.87 7.10
N GLU A 62 -8.88 9.92 6.28
CA GLU A 62 -10.04 10.66 5.82
C GLU A 62 -10.94 9.81 4.92
N LYS A 63 -12.25 9.98 5.07
CA LYS A 63 -13.24 9.36 4.18
C LYS A 63 -13.22 10.09 2.85
N ARG A 64 -13.05 9.34 1.77
CA ARG A 64 -13.08 9.86 0.41
C ARG A 64 -13.91 8.94 -0.47
N ASN A 65 -14.70 9.52 -1.36
CA ASN A 65 -15.38 8.76 -2.40
C ASN A 65 -14.38 8.38 -3.49
N MET A 66 -14.18 7.08 -3.67
CA MET A 66 -13.26 6.46 -4.63
C MET A 66 -13.97 5.76 -5.78
N LEU A 67 -15.31 5.88 -5.91
CA LEU A 67 -16.07 5.17 -6.94
C LEU A 67 -15.58 5.51 -8.35
N GLY A 68 -15.46 6.80 -8.69
CA GLY A 68 -14.95 7.20 -10.01
C GLY A 68 -13.52 6.72 -10.28
N TYR A 69 -12.67 6.63 -9.26
CA TYR A 69 -11.35 6.03 -9.39
C TYR A 69 -11.44 4.52 -9.66
N LEU A 70 -12.26 3.81 -8.89
CA LEU A 70 -12.47 2.36 -9.05
C LEU A 70 -13.07 2.02 -10.41
N GLU A 71 -14.05 2.78 -10.88
CA GLU A 71 -14.65 2.62 -12.20
C GLU A 71 -13.61 2.80 -13.30
N ALA A 72 -12.85 3.90 -13.28
CA ALA A 72 -11.80 4.15 -14.26
C ALA A 72 -10.75 3.03 -14.30
N ARG A 73 -10.28 2.57 -13.12
CA ARG A 73 -9.33 1.45 -13.02
C ARG A 73 -9.95 0.14 -13.49
N GLY A 74 -11.21 -0.11 -13.12
CA GLY A 74 -11.97 -1.29 -13.53
C GLY A 74 -12.15 -1.36 -15.04
N THR A 75 -12.49 -0.26 -15.70
CA THR A 75 -12.61 -0.18 -17.16
C THR A 75 -11.29 -0.55 -17.85
N VAL A 76 -10.16 -0.01 -17.39
CA VAL A 76 -8.84 -0.34 -17.93
C VAL A 76 -8.53 -1.82 -17.78
N LEU A 77 -8.77 -2.38 -16.59
CA LEU A 77 -8.53 -3.80 -16.31
C LEU A 77 -9.43 -4.72 -17.15
N VAL A 78 -10.72 -4.42 -17.24
CA VAL A 78 -11.68 -5.21 -18.05
C VAL A 78 -11.28 -5.19 -19.53
N ASN A 79 -10.87 -4.04 -20.06
CA ASN A 79 -10.40 -3.95 -21.44
C ASN A 79 -9.12 -4.78 -21.67
N ALA A 80 -8.17 -4.71 -20.74
CA ALA A 80 -6.94 -5.49 -20.81
C ALA A 80 -7.20 -7.01 -20.81
N LEU A 81 -8.13 -7.46 -19.97
CA LEU A 81 -8.55 -8.87 -19.91
C LEU A 81 -9.24 -9.30 -21.21
N LYS A 82 -10.14 -8.48 -21.77
CA LYS A 82 -10.85 -8.79 -23.03
C LYS A 82 -9.92 -8.86 -24.24
N THR A 83 -8.94 -7.96 -24.30
CA THR A 83 -8.02 -7.84 -25.44
C THR A 83 -6.75 -8.68 -25.27
N SER A 84 -6.60 -9.39 -24.14
CA SER A 84 -5.36 -10.08 -23.76
C SER A 84 -4.11 -9.18 -23.85
N THR A 85 -4.31 -7.87 -23.76
CA THR A 85 -3.25 -6.87 -23.86
C THR A 85 -3.09 -6.23 -22.49
N PRO A 86 -1.90 -6.34 -21.85
CA PRO A 86 -1.68 -5.78 -20.52
C PRO A 86 -2.04 -4.28 -20.44
N PRO A 87 -2.53 -3.80 -19.29
CA PRO A 87 -2.80 -2.38 -19.10
C PRO A 87 -1.52 -1.54 -19.23
N PRO A 88 -1.62 -0.22 -19.45
CA PRO A 88 -0.47 0.67 -19.49
C PRO A 88 0.41 0.50 -18.25
N ARG A 89 1.73 0.45 -18.47
CA ARG A 89 2.70 0.24 -17.39
C ARG A 89 2.75 1.46 -16.48
N GLU A 90 2.74 1.22 -15.18
CA GLU A 90 3.00 2.23 -14.14
C GLU A 90 4.33 1.93 -13.46
N GLU A 91 5.40 2.54 -13.96
CA GLU A 91 6.74 2.33 -13.40
C GLU A 91 6.85 2.95 -12.02
N SER A 92 7.25 2.14 -11.03
CA SER A 92 7.40 2.58 -9.65
C SER A 92 8.44 1.74 -8.92
N TYR A 93 8.69 2.08 -7.64
CA TYR A 93 9.57 1.28 -6.79
C TYR A 93 9.12 -0.18 -6.66
N LEU A 94 7.84 -0.47 -6.88
CA LEU A 94 7.26 -1.83 -6.85
C LEU A 94 7.80 -2.73 -7.96
N CYS A 95 8.29 -2.18 -9.07
CA CYS A 95 8.97 -2.95 -10.11
C CYS A 95 10.20 -3.70 -9.57
N ASN A 96 10.82 -3.19 -8.50
CA ASN A 96 11.93 -3.88 -7.80
C ASN A 96 11.49 -5.15 -7.07
N TYR A 97 10.20 -5.35 -6.86
CA TYR A 97 9.63 -6.50 -6.14
C TYR A 97 8.71 -7.35 -7.03
N CYS A 98 8.23 -6.81 -8.15
CA CYS A 98 7.40 -7.52 -9.11
C CYS A 98 8.09 -8.80 -9.64
N GLU A 99 7.34 -9.90 -9.66
CA GLU A 99 7.75 -11.21 -10.18
C GLU A 99 7.73 -11.25 -11.72
N PHE A 100 6.85 -10.48 -12.36
CA PHE A 100 6.67 -10.43 -13.82
C PHE A 100 7.56 -9.39 -14.52
N TYR A 101 8.68 -8.98 -13.91
CA TYR A 101 9.54 -7.92 -14.44
C TYR A 101 10.08 -8.27 -15.84
N ASP A 102 10.53 -9.50 -16.01
CA ASP A 102 11.10 -10.03 -17.25
C ASP A 102 10.10 -10.04 -18.40
N ILE A 103 8.86 -10.47 -18.14
CA ILE A 103 7.77 -10.43 -19.10
C ILE A 103 7.40 -8.97 -19.42
N CYS A 104 7.31 -8.11 -18.39
CA CYS A 104 6.89 -6.72 -18.56
C CYS A 104 7.91 -5.88 -19.36
N PHE A 105 9.22 -6.08 -19.15
CA PHE A 105 10.29 -5.30 -19.78
C PHE A 105 11.06 -6.02 -20.89
N GLY A 106 10.78 -7.31 -21.13
CA GLY A 106 11.51 -8.13 -22.10
C GLY A 106 12.98 -8.36 -21.75
N LYS A 107 13.36 -8.17 -20.48
CA LYS A 107 14.76 -8.30 -20.01
C LYS A 107 14.83 -8.73 -18.55
N LYS A 108 15.92 -9.41 -18.19
CA LYS A 108 16.14 -9.83 -16.79
C LYS A 108 16.20 -8.63 -15.85
N LYS A 109 15.69 -8.84 -14.65
CA LYS A 109 15.70 -7.84 -13.58
C LYS A 109 17.14 -7.50 -13.19
N PRO A 110 17.51 -6.21 -13.10
CA PRO A 110 18.85 -5.84 -12.68
C PRO A 110 19.09 -6.33 -11.25
N THR A 111 20.14 -7.14 -11.06
CA THR A 111 20.59 -7.54 -9.73
C THR A 111 21.10 -6.30 -9.00
N LYS A 112 20.50 -5.95 -7.86
CA LYS A 112 21.04 -4.88 -7.01
C LYS A 112 22.45 -5.29 -6.56
N LYS A 113 23.49 -4.56 -6.98
CA LYS A 113 24.82 -4.70 -6.39
C LYS A 113 24.69 -4.40 -4.89
N PRO A 114 25.30 -5.19 -4.00
CA PRO A 114 25.27 -4.91 -2.56
C PRO A 114 25.82 -3.50 -2.32
N LYS A 115 25.12 -2.71 -1.52
CA LYS A 115 25.63 -1.40 -1.06
C LYS A 115 26.91 -1.68 -0.24
N PRO A 116 28.01 -0.92 -0.45
CA PRO A 116 29.17 -0.99 0.43
C PRO A 116 28.70 -0.73 1.86
N GLN A 117 29.02 -1.65 2.77
CA GLN A 117 28.77 -1.46 4.20
C GLN A 117 29.71 -0.36 4.69
N THR A 118 29.14 0.78 5.07
CA THR A 118 29.89 1.83 5.77
C THR A 118 30.35 1.25 7.11
N GLN A 119 31.64 0.94 7.23
CA GLN A 119 32.27 0.60 8.50
C GLN A 119 32.22 1.83 9.41
N THR A 120 31.32 1.83 10.40
CA THR A 120 31.43 2.71 11.56
C THR A 120 32.58 2.20 12.42
N SER A 121 33.72 2.88 12.36
CA SER A 121 34.82 2.73 13.31
C SER A 121 34.34 3.13 14.71
N LEU A 122 34.35 2.16 15.63
CA LEU A 122 34.29 2.39 17.07
C LEU A 122 35.64 2.99 17.50
N GLU A 123 35.65 4.27 17.85
CA GLU A 123 36.72 4.85 18.66
C GLU A 123 36.58 4.30 20.08
N ILE A 124 37.50 3.42 20.46
CA ILE A 124 37.68 2.98 21.84
C ILE A 124 38.45 4.09 22.56
N SER A 125 37.79 4.75 23.51
CA SER A 125 38.42 5.57 24.52
C SER A 125 39.35 4.72 25.39
N GLY A 126 40.66 4.97 25.31
CA GLY A 126 41.66 4.43 26.25
C GLY A 126 41.89 5.41 27.40
N ASN A 127 42.01 4.83 28.61
CA ASN A 127 42.34 5.46 29.90
C ASN A 127 43.56 6.37 29.89
#